data_AF-A0A0C1UPQ6-F1
#
_entry.id   AF-A0A0C1UPQ6-F1
#
_cell.length_a   1.000
_cell.length_b   1.000
_cell.length_c   1.000
_cell.angle_alpha   90.00
_cell.angle_beta   90.00
_cell.angle_gamma   90.00
#
_symmetry.space_group_name_H-M   'P 1'
#
loop_
_entity.id
_entity.type
_entity.pdbx_description
1 polymer ?
#
loop_
_entity_poly.entity_id
_entity_poly.type
_entity_poly.pdbx_seq_one_letter_code
_entity_poly.pdbx_strand_id
1 'polypeptide(L)'
;MVLRLLLAPITGPFTGVTWIAEKILDQVEDQTDELEALQKQLLTLQLAFDMGDIPEAEFEDEEEELLLRIQAIQDERAAEQAEAEAVDEEL
;
A
#
# COMPACT_ATOMS: atom_id res chain seq x y z
N MET A 1 -31.08 -19.79 10.11
CA MET A 1 -30.30 -19.34 11.28
C MET A 1 -28.84 -19.18 10.84
N VAL A 2 -28.52 -18.03 10.24
CA VAL A 2 -27.24 -17.75 9.53
C VAL A 2 -26.27 -16.85 10.32
N LEU A 3 -26.70 -16.36 11.48
CA LEU A 3 -25.93 -15.42 12.32
C LEU A 3 -24.79 -16.06 13.13
N ARG A 4 -24.41 -17.30 12.84
CA ARG A 4 -23.26 -17.97 13.49
C ARG A 4 -21.98 -17.92 12.67
N LEU A 5 -22.02 -17.41 11.44
CA LEU A 5 -20.83 -17.25 10.61
C LEU A 5 -20.10 -15.91 10.87
N LEU A 6 -20.75 -14.92 11.50
CA LEU A 6 -20.15 -13.61 11.86
C LEU A 6 -19.41 -13.61 13.22
N LEU A 7 -19.33 -14.76 13.89
CA LEU A 7 -18.69 -14.93 15.20
C LEU A 7 -17.58 -15.98 15.17
N ALA A 8 -17.21 -16.48 13.99
CA ALA A 8 -15.97 -17.23 13.85
C ALA A 8 -14.83 -16.21 13.99
N PRO A 9 -13.90 -16.37 14.95
CA PRO A 9 -12.67 -15.60 14.88
C PRO A 9 -11.95 -16.14 13.65
N ILE A 10 -11.92 -15.39 12.54
CA ILE A 10 -10.99 -15.67 11.44
C ILE A 10 -9.61 -15.19 11.91
N THR A 11 -9.17 -15.75 13.02
CA THR A 11 -7.82 -15.71 13.55
C THR A 11 -7.13 -16.96 13.04
N GLY A 12 -6.66 -16.93 11.80
CA GLY A 12 -5.89 -18.01 11.16
C GLY A 12 -5.40 -17.52 9.80
N PRO A 13 -4.10 -17.63 9.48
CA PRO A 13 -3.44 -16.82 8.46
C PRO A 13 -3.71 -17.43 7.09
N PHE A 14 -4.66 -16.89 6.35
CA PHE A 14 -5.03 -17.46 5.07
C PHE A 14 -4.75 -16.47 3.95
N THR A 15 -3.48 -16.47 3.52
CA THR A 15 -3.08 -16.33 2.11
C THR A 15 -2.84 -14.95 1.50
N GLY A 16 -2.80 -13.83 2.23
CA GLY A 16 -2.52 -12.51 1.61
C GLY A 16 -1.19 -12.37 0.84
N VAL A 17 -0.03 -12.56 1.48
CA VAL A 17 1.21 -11.88 1.01
C VAL A 17 2.29 -12.82 0.44
N THR A 18 2.09 -14.14 0.36
CA THR A 18 3.10 -15.00 -0.31
C THR A 18 3.23 -14.74 -1.83
N TRP A 19 2.28 -14.00 -2.43
CA TRP A 19 2.28 -13.58 -3.86
C TRP A 19 2.93 -12.20 -4.10
N ILE A 20 2.84 -11.26 -3.16
CA ILE A 20 3.55 -9.95 -3.20
C ILE A 20 5.08 -10.13 -3.26
N ALA A 21 5.60 -11.27 -2.80
CA ALA A 21 7.00 -11.65 -2.90
C ALA A 21 7.53 -11.77 -4.36
N GLU A 22 6.68 -12.01 -5.36
CA GLU A 22 7.09 -12.10 -6.77
C GLU A 22 7.01 -10.75 -7.52
N LYS A 23 6.18 -9.80 -7.05
CA LYS A 23 5.94 -8.52 -7.74
C LYS A 23 6.95 -7.42 -7.39
N ILE A 24 7.66 -7.54 -6.27
CA ILE A 24 8.77 -6.66 -5.87
C ILE A 24 10.10 -7.07 -6.56
N LEU A 25 10.22 -8.33 -7.02
CA LEU A 25 11.54 -8.87 -7.39
C LEU A 25 12.07 -8.42 -8.76
N ASP A 26 11.23 -7.90 -9.68
CA ASP A 26 11.60 -7.77 -11.10
C ASP A 26 11.59 -6.34 -11.67
N GLN A 27 11.42 -5.31 -10.85
CA GLN A 27 11.61 -3.92 -11.30
C GLN A 27 12.64 -3.20 -10.44
N VAL A 28 13.84 -3.81 -10.41
CA VAL A 28 15.08 -3.29 -9.82
C VAL A 28 15.86 -2.40 -10.80
N GLU A 29 15.28 -2.05 -11.95
CA GLU A 29 15.88 -1.11 -12.90
C GLU A 29 15.15 0.24 -12.92
N ASP A 30 14.87 0.80 -11.75
CA ASP A 30 15.21 2.19 -11.45
C ASP A 30 14.77 2.53 -10.02
N GLN A 31 15.72 2.96 -9.20
CA GLN A 31 15.50 3.44 -7.82
C GLN A 31 14.69 4.75 -7.75
N THR A 32 14.02 5.15 -8.84
CA THR A 32 13.78 6.57 -9.11
C THR A 32 12.44 7.09 -8.58
N ASP A 33 11.45 6.26 -8.23
CA ASP A 33 10.27 6.77 -7.52
C ASP A 33 9.52 5.69 -6.70
N GLU A 34 9.93 5.54 -5.44
CA GLU A 34 9.28 4.66 -4.45
C GLU A 34 7.76 4.93 -4.35
N LEU A 35 7.34 6.19 -4.48
CA LEU A 35 5.94 6.60 -4.52
C LEU A 35 5.20 6.00 -5.72
N GLU A 36 5.81 6.02 -6.93
CA GLU A 36 5.23 5.44 -8.13
C GLU A 36 5.11 3.92 -8.01
N ALA A 37 6.09 3.27 -7.38
CA ALA A 37 6.05 1.84 -7.11
C ALA A 37 4.89 1.46 -6.17
N LEU A 38 4.64 2.24 -5.11
CA LEU A 38 3.51 2.02 -4.20
C LEU A 38 2.16 2.28 -4.88
N GLN A 39 2.05 3.31 -5.71
CA GLN A 39 0.84 3.59 -6.48
C GLN A 39 0.51 2.44 -7.46
N LYS A 40 1.52 1.88 -8.13
CA LYS A 40 1.34 0.70 -8.99
C LYS A 40 0.90 -0.54 -8.22
N GLN A 41 1.40 -0.72 -7.00
CA GLN A 41 0.97 -1.80 -6.11
C GLN A 41 -0.50 -1.64 -5.73
N LEU A 42 -0.92 -0.43 -5.34
CA LEU A 42 -2.31 -0.13 -4.99
C LEU A 42 -3.27 -0.41 -6.17
N LEU A 43 -2.90 0.03 -7.38
CA LEU A 43 -3.69 -0.26 -8.59
C LEU A 43 -3.79 -1.77 -8.88
N THR A 44 -2.72 -2.51 -8.65
CA THR A 44 -2.70 -3.97 -8.83
C THR A 44 -3.61 -4.65 -7.82
N LEU A 45 -3.55 -4.22 -6.56
CA LEU A 45 -4.39 -4.71 -5.48
C LEU A 45 -5.89 -4.48 -5.78
N GLN A 46 -6.24 -3.28 -6.25
CA GLN A 46 -7.60 -2.95 -6.63
C GLN A 46 -8.12 -3.81 -7.79
N LEU A 47 -7.28 -4.08 -8.80
CA LEU A 47 -7.64 -4.96 -9.91
C LEU A 47 -7.87 -6.41 -9.44
N ALA A 48 -7.05 -6.91 -8.52
CA ALA A 48 -7.24 -8.25 -7.94
C ALA A 48 -8.56 -8.35 -7.15
N PHE A 49 -8.92 -7.31 -6.41
CA PHE A 49 -10.21 -7.23 -5.73
C PHE A 49 -11.39 -7.17 -6.72
N ASP A 50 -11.30 -6.32 -7.74
CA ASP A 50 -12.33 -6.19 -8.78
C ASP A 50 -12.57 -7.51 -9.55
N MET A 51 -11.53 -8.33 -9.72
CA MET A 51 -11.62 -9.66 -10.32
C MET A 51 -12.16 -10.73 -9.36
N GLY A 52 -12.26 -10.43 -8.07
CA GLY A 52 -12.65 -11.36 -7.01
C GLY A 52 -11.56 -12.36 -6.66
N ASP A 53 -10.30 -12.06 -6.99
CA ASP A 53 -9.14 -12.90 -6.67
C ASP A 53 -8.79 -12.82 -5.17
N ILE A 54 -9.09 -11.68 -4.53
CA ILE A 54 -8.92 -11.45 -3.10
C ILE A 54 -10.24 -11.05 -2.43
N PRO A 55 -10.47 -11.42 -1.16
CA PRO A 55 -11.64 -10.99 -0.41
C PRO A 55 -11.53 -9.52 0.04
N GLU A 56 -12.67 -8.87 0.28
CA GLU A 56 -12.77 -7.46 0.73
C GLU A 56 -11.93 -7.17 1.97
N ALA A 57 -11.96 -8.04 2.98
CA ALA A 57 -11.16 -7.85 4.19
C ALA A 57 -9.64 -7.83 3.93
N GLU A 58 -9.17 -8.61 2.95
CA GLU A 58 -7.75 -8.64 2.58
C GLU A 58 -7.36 -7.41 1.76
N PHE A 59 -8.25 -6.99 0.86
CA PHE A 59 -8.10 -5.74 0.12
C PHE A 59 -8.01 -4.53 1.07
N GLU A 60 -8.91 -4.44 2.06
CA GLU A 60 -8.93 -3.33 3.03
C GLU A 60 -7.65 -3.27 3.87
N ASP A 61 -7.19 -4.40 4.40
CA ASP A 61 -5.97 -4.47 5.22
C ASP A 61 -4.72 -4.04 4.41
N GLU A 62 -4.58 -4.52 3.17
CA GLU A 62 -3.43 -4.20 2.31
C GLU A 62 -3.50 -2.78 1.72
N GLU A 63 -4.70 -2.28 1.40
CA GLU A 63 -4.93 -0.91 0.95
C GLU A 63 -4.52 0.09 2.04
N GLU A 64 -4.93 -0.14 3.28
CA GLU A 64 -4.56 0.72 4.41
C GLU A 64 -3.04 0.81 4.56
N GLU A 65 -2.34 -0.33 4.52
CA GLU A 65 -0.87 -0.34 4.63
C GLU A 65 -0.18 0.43 3.50
N LEU A 66 -0.63 0.24 2.25
CA LEU A 66 -0.07 0.96 1.10
C LEU A 66 -0.32 2.47 1.18
N LEU A 67 -1.52 2.88 1.59
CA LEU A 67 -1.87 4.29 1.75
C LEU A 67 -1.06 4.96 2.86
N LEU A 68 -0.83 4.28 3.98
CA LEU A 68 0.01 4.79 5.08
C LEU A 68 1.46 5.03 4.63
N ARG A 69 2.03 4.12 3.83
CA ARG A 69 3.38 4.29 3.28
C ARG A 69 3.46 5.45 2.29
N ILE A 70 2.47 5.57 1.41
CA ILE A 70 2.37 6.70 0.46
C ILE A 70 2.31 8.03 1.22
N GLN A 71 1.50 8.09 2.28
CA GLN A 71 1.37 9.29 3.09
C GLN A 71 2.71 9.67 3.76
N ALA A 72 3.42 8.70 4.36
CA ALA A 72 4.70 8.95 5.00
C ALA A 72 5.72 9.59 4.03
N ILE A 73 5.83 9.06 2.81
CA ILE A 73 6.74 9.61 1.78
C ILE A 73 6.32 11.02 1.35
N GLN A 74 5.01 11.26 1.22
CA GLN A 74 4.51 12.59 0.86
C GLN A 74 4.76 13.62 1.96
N ASP A 75 4.55 13.24 3.21
CA ASP A 75 4.79 14.10 4.37
C ASP A 75 6.29 14.45 4.48
N GLU A 76 7.18 13.48 4.27
CA GLU A 76 8.63 13.71 4.21
C GLU A 76 9.01 14.68 3.10
N ARG A 77 8.54 14.45 1.86
CA ARG A 77 8.81 15.35 0.72
C ARG A 77 8.25 16.76 0.95
N ALA A 78 7.09 16.88 1.57
CA ALA A 78 6.50 18.17 1.89
C ALA A 78 7.31 18.93 2.96
N ALA A 79 7.82 18.22 3.97
CA ALA A 79 8.70 18.81 4.97
C ALA A 79 10.02 19.30 4.36
N GLU A 80 10.65 18.49 3.51
CA GLU A 80 11.89 18.87 2.79
C GLU A 80 11.68 20.11 1.91
N GLN A 81 10.55 20.20 1.21
CA GLN A 81 10.20 21.36 0.39
C GLN A 81 10.00 22.62 1.25
N ALA A 82 9.29 22.51 2.37
CA ALA A 82 9.07 23.63 3.28
C ALA A 82 10.38 24.13 3.92
N GLU A 83 11.30 23.22 4.26
CA GLU A 83 12.65 23.59 4.74
C GLU A 83 13.46 24.28 3.64
N ALA A 84 13.44 23.77 2.41
CA ALA A 84 14.15 24.38 1.28
C ALA A 84 13.63 25.79 0.96
N GLU A 85 12.31 26.00 0.99
CA GLU A 85 11.69 27.32 0.78
C GLU A 85 12.05 28.31 1.90
N ALA A 86 12.06 27.86 3.17
CA ALA A 86 12.44 28.71 4.29
C ALA A 86 13.90 29.18 4.23
N VAL A 87 14.81 28.35 3.71
CA VAL A 87 16.23 28.70 3.54
C VAL A 87 16.44 29.71 2.41
N ASP A 88 15.65 29.64 1.33
CA ASP A 88 15.76 30.56 0.19
C ASP A 88 15.20 31.96 0.52
N GLU A 89 14.22 32.05 1.44
CA GLU A 89 13.63 33.34 1.86
C GLU A 89 14.52 34.12 2.87
N GLU A 90 15.49 33.46 3.52
CA GLU A 90 16.46 34.09 4.44
C GLU A 90 17.73 34.67 3.77
N LEU A 91 17.92 34.50 2.45
CA LEU A 91 19.09 34.97 1.66
C LEU A 91 18.84 36.27 0.87
#